data_AF-A0AAV7NBL3-F1
#
_entry.id   AF-A0AAV7NBL3-F1
#
_cell.length_a   1.000
_cell.length_b   1.000
_cell.length_c   1.000
_cell.angle_alpha   90.00
_cell.angle_beta   90.00
_cell.angle_gamma   90.00
#
_symmetry.space_group_name_H-M   'P 1'
#
loop_
_entity.id
_entity.type
_entity.pdbx_description
1 polymer ?
#
loop_
_entity_poly.entity_id
_entity_poly.type
_entity_poly.pdbx_seq_one_letter_code
_entity_poly.pdbx_strand_id
1 'polypeptide(L)'
;DIYKVSESQLEALHEEHKSLLEELERLEREKDNEPDRLAAMKKQKASLEKDIHTYETYLAELRSRLSNLEQKAECIAKDVEAAELEFEAMKGEDARLKNILENQKYSVADIERIKYEQNELQQTINNHTKQLDDDRKHLWNEELRFAKIRESIEAQLIEYHKVARKLKLIPSSAENASGHNFQIEFHPNSDATCLTQYRTSIIAPLMKLMNRIEGEITAANNRKISIEDMFEQVNTMVAEKRHDVKLLTDECQKLEEMYQQRTEESEEEQKKFALEMESLEKHRQILESGLSTGLEETQKTLQEAQQQLQLVDQQTTDVGRHLWNKLNRVTEAIAIHLQTIEKYLDDQNAKAAKDLEEVQRDDVWRDFREMAEKYKKVMQESLHLEEK
;
A
#
# COMPACT_ATOMS: atom_id res chain seq x y z
N ASP A 1 -161.94 -144.34 -113.96
CA ASP A 1 -163.11 -143.58 -113.46
C ASP A 1 -162.68 -142.61 -112.38
N ILE A 2 -162.38 -141.33 -112.67
CA ILE A 2 -163.23 -140.17 -113.03
C ILE A 2 -163.37 -139.23 -111.79
N TYR A 3 -162.86 -138.00 -111.94
CA TYR A 3 -163.09 -136.75 -111.17
C TYR A 3 -162.81 -136.65 -109.65
N LYS A 4 -161.95 -135.69 -109.26
CA LYS A 4 -162.18 -134.71 -108.18
C LYS A 4 -161.13 -133.57 -108.19
N VAL A 5 -161.60 -132.36 -108.46
CA VAL A 5 -160.91 -131.08 -108.16
C VAL A 5 -160.91 -130.89 -106.65
N SER A 6 -159.80 -130.44 -106.06
CA SER A 6 -159.71 -130.05 -104.65
C SER A 6 -159.80 -128.52 -104.51
N GLU A 7 -160.86 -128.07 -103.86
CA GLU A 7 -161.24 -126.69 -103.51
C GLU A 7 -160.12 -125.91 -102.78
N SER A 8 -159.14 -126.58 -102.17
CA SER A 8 -158.08 -125.94 -101.38
C SER A 8 -156.99 -125.20 -102.18
N GLN A 9 -156.89 -125.38 -103.49
CA GLN A 9 -155.86 -124.70 -104.30
C GLN A 9 -156.26 -123.28 -104.74
N LEU A 10 -157.55 -122.95 -104.72
CA LEU A 10 -158.06 -121.66 -105.17
C LEU A 10 -158.07 -120.62 -104.05
N GLU A 11 -158.27 -121.07 -102.81
CA GLU A 11 -158.22 -120.24 -101.60
C GLU A 11 -156.79 -119.72 -101.31
N ALA A 12 -155.78 -120.58 -101.48
CA ALA A 12 -154.38 -120.20 -101.28
C ALA A 12 -153.91 -119.04 -102.19
N LEU A 13 -154.43 -118.96 -103.42
CA LEU A 13 -154.05 -117.91 -104.37
C LEU A 13 -154.69 -116.56 -104.05
N HIS A 14 -155.88 -116.56 -103.43
CA HIS A 14 -156.57 -115.32 -103.06
C HIS A 14 -155.93 -114.65 -101.84
N GLU A 15 -155.46 -115.47 -100.88
CA GLU A 15 -154.69 -114.99 -99.73
C GLU A 15 -153.34 -114.39 -100.15
N GLU A 16 -152.67 -114.96 -101.15
CA GLU A 16 -151.42 -114.43 -101.67
C GLU A 16 -151.59 -113.05 -102.34
N HIS A 17 -152.65 -112.87 -103.13
CA HIS A 17 -152.94 -111.58 -103.77
C HIS A 17 -153.26 -110.47 -102.75
N LYS A 18 -153.95 -110.80 -101.66
CA LYS A 18 -154.24 -109.85 -100.59
C LYS A 18 -152.97 -109.45 -99.84
N SER A 19 -152.08 -110.42 -99.56
CA SER A 19 -150.79 -110.16 -98.92
C SER A 19 -149.90 -109.20 -99.72
N LEU A 20 -149.90 -109.30 -101.05
CA LEU A 20 -149.09 -108.45 -101.92
C LEU A 20 -149.57 -106.99 -101.98
N LEU A 21 -150.89 -106.75 -101.94
CA LEU A 21 -151.44 -105.39 -101.91
C LEU A 21 -151.12 -104.66 -100.61
N GLU A 22 -151.19 -105.36 -99.47
CA GLU A 22 -150.79 -104.81 -98.17
C GLU A 22 -149.30 -104.46 -98.13
N GLU A 23 -148.45 -105.23 -98.82
CA GLU A 23 -147.02 -104.95 -98.94
C GLU A 23 -146.73 -103.67 -99.76
N LEU A 24 -147.48 -103.43 -100.84
CA LEU A 24 -147.34 -102.21 -101.66
C LEU A 24 -147.74 -100.94 -100.91
N GLU A 25 -148.86 -100.98 -100.19
CA GLU A 25 -149.33 -99.84 -99.38
C GLU A 25 -148.38 -99.50 -98.22
N ARG A 26 -147.60 -100.48 -97.74
CA ARG A 26 -146.53 -100.26 -96.76
C ARG A 26 -145.36 -99.50 -97.39
N LEU A 27 -144.95 -99.89 -98.59
CA LEU A 27 -143.81 -99.29 -99.30
C LEU A 27 -144.10 -97.85 -99.76
N GLU A 28 -145.32 -97.54 -100.19
CA GLU A 28 -145.68 -96.18 -100.63
C GLU A 28 -145.70 -95.19 -99.46
N ARG A 29 -146.18 -95.62 -98.28
CA ARG A 29 -146.08 -94.85 -97.03
C ARG A 29 -144.65 -94.66 -96.54
N GLU A 30 -143.75 -95.59 -96.81
CA GLU A 30 -142.32 -95.44 -96.48
C GLU A 30 -141.65 -94.39 -97.37
N LYS A 31 -142.01 -94.32 -98.66
CA LYS A 31 -141.49 -93.35 -99.62
C LYS A 31 -141.91 -91.91 -99.30
N ASP A 32 -143.18 -91.68 -98.98
CA ASP A 32 -143.67 -90.32 -98.66
C ASP A 32 -143.08 -89.77 -97.35
N ASN A 33 -142.66 -90.64 -96.42
CA ASN A 33 -142.02 -90.26 -95.15
C ASN A 33 -140.47 -90.17 -95.22
N GLU A 34 -139.86 -90.53 -96.35
CA GLU A 34 -138.41 -90.52 -96.56
C GLU A 34 -137.77 -89.11 -96.46
N PRO A 35 -138.36 -88.02 -97.01
CA PRO A 35 -137.80 -86.68 -96.92
C PRO A 35 -137.75 -86.14 -95.49
N ASP A 36 -138.79 -86.42 -94.70
CA ASP A 36 -138.91 -85.97 -93.31
C ASP A 36 -137.95 -86.74 -92.39
N ARG A 37 -137.79 -88.06 -92.63
CA ARG A 37 -136.78 -88.89 -91.95
C ARG A 37 -135.35 -88.41 -92.24
N LEU A 38 -135.05 -88.01 -93.48
CA LEU A 38 -133.73 -87.48 -93.85
C LEU A 38 -133.45 -86.12 -93.17
N ALA A 39 -134.45 -85.24 -93.08
CA ALA A 39 -134.34 -83.96 -92.39
C ALA A 39 -134.12 -84.15 -90.88
N ALA A 40 -134.86 -85.06 -90.24
CA ALA A 40 -134.68 -85.44 -88.84
C ALA A 40 -133.28 -86.01 -88.57
N MET A 41 -132.79 -86.90 -89.45
CA MET A 41 -131.43 -87.45 -89.37
C MET A 41 -130.34 -86.40 -89.55
N LYS A 42 -130.51 -85.44 -90.46
CA LYS A 42 -129.56 -84.30 -90.62
C LYS A 42 -129.54 -83.40 -89.39
N LYS A 43 -130.69 -83.14 -88.77
CA LYS A 43 -130.78 -82.38 -87.52
C LYS A 43 -130.13 -83.13 -86.36
N GLN A 44 -130.35 -84.44 -86.26
CA GLN A 44 -129.69 -85.29 -85.28
C GLN A 44 -128.18 -85.32 -85.47
N LYS A 45 -127.70 -85.44 -86.73
CA LYS A 45 -126.28 -85.35 -87.08
C LYS A 45 -125.68 -84.01 -86.65
N ALA A 46 -126.33 -82.89 -86.97
CA ALA A 46 -125.86 -81.56 -86.56
C ALA A 46 -125.84 -81.38 -85.03
N SER A 47 -126.81 -81.97 -84.31
CA SER A 47 -126.80 -82.00 -82.84
C SER A 47 -125.61 -82.80 -82.31
N LEU A 48 -125.38 -84.00 -82.85
CA LEU A 48 -124.25 -84.84 -82.44
C LEU A 48 -122.90 -84.21 -82.80
N GLU A 49 -122.78 -83.53 -83.94
CA GLU A 49 -121.59 -82.76 -84.30
C GLU A 49 -121.34 -81.61 -83.32
N LYS A 50 -122.40 -80.92 -82.88
CA LYS A 50 -122.30 -79.91 -81.83
C LYS A 50 -121.87 -80.51 -80.49
N ASP A 51 -122.42 -81.67 -80.12
CA ASP A 51 -122.05 -82.37 -78.88
C ASP A 51 -120.60 -82.85 -78.93
N ILE A 52 -120.14 -83.40 -80.06
CA ILE A 52 -118.74 -83.77 -80.31
C ILE A 52 -117.84 -82.55 -80.12
N HIS A 53 -118.17 -81.42 -80.75
CA HIS A 53 -117.39 -80.19 -80.61
C HIS A 53 -117.36 -79.67 -79.17
N THR A 54 -118.48 -79.82 -78.45
CA THR A 54 -118.58 -79.46 -77.03
C THR A 54 -117.69 -80.36 -76.16
N TYR A 55 -117.69 -81.67 -76.41
CA TYR A 55 -116.82 -82.61 -75.70
C TYR A 55 -115.34 -82.44 -76.05
N GLU A 56 -115.02 -82.13 -77.31
CA GLU A 56 -113.64 -81.82 -77.72
C GLU A 56 -113.11 -80.58 -77.00
N THR A 57 -113.93 -79.53 -76.89
CA THR A 57 -113.59 -78.31 -76.15
C THR A 57 -113.38 -78.62 -74.66
N TYR A 58 -114.30 -79.37 -74.05
CA TYR A 58 -114.19 -79.79 -72.66
C TYR A 58 -112.96 -80.66 -72.39
N LEU A 59 -112.63 -81.60 -73.29
CA LEU A 59 -111.42 -82.42 -73.20
C LEU A 59 -110.15 -81.58 -73.34
N ALA A 60 -110.15 -80.56 -74.20
CA ALA A 60 -109.03 -79.62 -74.31
C ALA A 60 -108.85 -78.79 -73.03
N GLU A 61 -109.94 -78.31 -72.42
CA GLU A 61 -109.93 -77.63 -71.12
C GLU A 61 -109.42 -78.53 -69.99
N LEU A 62 -109.87 -79.80 -69.95
CA LEU A 62 -109.38 -80.78 -68.97
C LEU A 62 -107.89 -81.07 -69.15
N ARG A 63 -107.41 -81.23 -70.39
CA ARG A 63 -105.98 -81.41 -70.69
C ARG A 63 -105.16 -80.20 -70.25
N SER A 64 -105.65 -79.00 -70.53
CA SER A 64 -105.00 -77.75 -70.06
C SER A 64 -104.97 -77.67 -68.54
N ARG A 65 -106.08 -78.00 -67.86
CA ARG A 65 -106.14 -78.04 -66.39
C ARG A 65 -105.19 -79.08 -65.81
N LEU A 66 -105.10 -80.26 -66.42
CA LEU A 66 -104.20 -81.33 -66.00
C LEU A 66 -102.75 -80.90 -66.13
N SER A 67 -102.35 -80.33 -67.28
CA SER A 67 -101.01 -79.78 -67.49
C SER A 67 -100.66 -78.65 -66.50
N ASN A 68 -101.60 -77.76 -66.19
CA ASN A 68 -101.41 -76.73 -65.17
C ASN A 68 -101.25 -77.31 -63.75
N LEU A 69 -101.97 -78.38 -63.42
CA LEU A 69 -101.83 -79.07 -62.13
C LEU A 69 -100.48 -79.80 -62.03
N GLU A 70 -100.03 -80.45 -63.11
CA GLU A 70 -98.71 -81.08 -63.19
C GLU A 70 -97.59 -80.06 -63.02
N GLN A 71 -97.67 -78.91 -63.72
CA GLN A 71 -96.70 -77.83 -63.56
C GLN A 71 -96.68 -77.30 -62.12
N LYS A 72 -97.84 -77.09 -61.49
CA LYS A 72 -97.92 -76.68 -60.09
C LYS A 72 -97.35 -77.72 -59.15
N ALA A 73 -97.60 -79.00 -59.40
CA ALA A 73 -97.04 -80.10 -58.61
C ALA A 73 -95.50 -80.12 -58.73
N GLU A 74 -94.96 -79.90 -59.93
CA GLU A 74 -93.51 -79.81 -60.16
C GLU A 74 -92.89 -78.59 -59.46
N CYS A 75 -93.54 -77.42 -59.54
CA CYS A 75 -93.10 -76.23 -58.80
C CYS A 75 -93.08 -76.47 -57.29
N ILE A 76 -94.16 -77.02 -56.73
CA ILE A 76 -94.24 -77.34 -55.31
C ILE A 76 -93.17 -78.35 -54.92
N ALA A 77 -92.88 -79.36 -55.75
CA ALA A 77 -91.83 -80.33 -55.48
C ALA A 77 -90.43 -79.66 -55.41
N LYS A 78 -90.13 -78.73 -56.30
CA LYS A 78 -88.88 -77.95 -56.27
C LYS A 78 -88.79 -77.06 -55.03
N ASP A 79 -89.91 -76.41 -54.65
CA ASP A 79 -89.96 -75.58 -53.45
C ASP A 79 -89.76 -76.41 -52.17
N VAL A 80 -90.33 -77.63 -52.13
CA VAL A 80 -90.10 -78.59 -51.03
C VAL A 80 -88.64 -79.02 -50.97
N GLU A 81 -88.02 -79.39 -52.10
CA GLU A 81 -86.61 -79.76 -52.14
C GLU A 81 -85.70 -78.59 -51.70
N ALA A 82 -85.99 -77.36 -52.13
CA ALA A 82 -85.27 -76.18 -51.70
C ALA A 82 -85.41 -75.94 -50.19
N ALA A 83 -86.62 -76.07 -49.64
CA ALA A 83 -86.86 -75.93 -48.21
C ALA A 83 -86.17 -77.04 -47.39
N GLU A 84 -86.11 -78.27 -47.90
CA GLU A 84 -85.38 -79.38 -47.26
C GLU A 84 -83.86 -79.11 -47.21
N LEU A 85 -83.29 -78.58 -48.29
CA LEU A 85 -81.88 -78.18 -48.34
C LEU A 85 -81.57 -77.05 -47.34
N GLU A 86 -82.42 -76.03 -47.26
CA GLU A 86 -82.28 -74.94 -46.26
C GLU A 86 -82.40 -75.47 -44.82
N PHE A 87 -83.32 -76.39 -44.57
CA PHE A 87 -83.50 -77.01 -43.26
C PHE A 87 -82.25 -77.81 -42.83
N GLU A 88 -81.69 -78.63 -43.72
CA GLU A 88 -80.46 -79.37 -43.41
C GLU A 88 -79.24 -78.43 -43.24
N ALA A 89 -79.16 -77.32 -43.98
CA ALA A 89 -78.15 -76.30 -43.76
C ALA A 89 -78.27 -75.64 -42.38
N MET A 90 -79.50 -75.29 -41.97
CA MET A 90 -79.77 -74.69 -40.66
C MET A 90 -79.47 -75.65 -39.52
N LYS A 91 -79.76 -76.93 -39.69
CA LYS A 91 -79.42 -78.00 -38.73
C LYS A 91 -77.90 -78.20 -38.61
N GLY A 92 -77.18 -78.11 -39.72
CA GLY A 92 -75.71 -78.10 -39.72
C GLY A 92 -75.14 -76.92 -38.94
N GLU A 93 -75.70 -75.73 -39.11
CA GLU A 93 -75.28 -74.53 -38.39
C GLU A 93 -75.63 -74.59 -36.88
N ASP A 94 -76.81 -75.09 -36.52
CA ASP A 94 -77.20 -75.30 -35.12
C ASP A 94 -76.24 -76.28 -34.41
N ALA A 95 -75.86 -77.37 -35.07
CA ALA A 95 -74.86 -78.31 -34.54
C ALA A 95 -73.49 -77.64 -34.37
N ARG A 96 -73.08 -76.79 -35.33
CA ARG A 96 -71.83 -76.01 -35.24
C ARG A 96 -71.84 -75.06 -34.06
N LEU A 97 -72.93 -74.32 -33.86
CA LEU A 97 -73.08 -73.36 -32.76
C LEU A 97 -73.12 -74.05 -31.40
N LYS A 98 -73.83 -75.17 -31.28
CA LYS A 98 -73.84 -76.00 -30.06
C LYS A 98 -72.44 -76.49 -29.71
N ASN A 99 -71.70 -77.00 -30.69
CA ASN A 99 -70.32 -77.44 -30.48
C ASN A 99 -69.42 -76.29 -30.00
N ILE A 100 -69.56 -75.08 -30.57
CA ILE A 100 -68.82 -73.90 -30.11
C ILE A 100 -69.19 -73.59 -28.65
N LEU A 101 -70.47 -73.61 -28.30
CA LEU A 101 -70.94 -73.29 -26.94
C LEU A 101 -70.48 -74.33 -25.91
N GLU A 102 -70.53 -75.62 -26.24
CA GLU A 102 -70.03 -76.70 -25.38
C GLU A 102 -68.52 -76.62 -25.15
N ASN A 103 -67.77 -76.14 -26.16
CA ASN A 103 -66.32 -76.00 -26.09
C ASN A 103 -65.85 -74.60 -25.61
N GLN A 104 -66.77 -73.69 -25.25
CA GLN A 104 -66.39 -72.42 -24.67
C GLN A 104 -65.85 -72.60 -23.25
N LYS A 105 -64.60 -72.16 -23.05
CA LYS A 105 -63.90 -72.29 -21.75
C LYS A 105 -64.30 -71.23 -20.72
N TYR A 106 -64.86 -70.12 -21.16
CA TYR A 106 -65.15 -68.96 -20.32
C TYR A 106 -66.60 -68.56 -20.47
N SER A 107 -67.27 -68.37 -19.34
CA SER A 107 -68.60 -67.78 -19.29
C SER A 107 -68.55 -66.29 -19.59
N VAL A 108 -69.70 -65.70 -19.95
CA VAL A 108 -69.85 -64.25 -20.08
C VAL A 108 -69.43 -63.53 -18.78
N ALA A 109 -69.76 -64.11 -17.62
CA ALA A 109 -69.34 -63.58 -16.32
C ALA A 109 -67.81 -63.60 -16.14
N ASP A 110 -67.13 -64.63 -16.64
CA ASP A 110 -65.66 -64.71 -16.59
C ASP A 110 -65.03 -63.63 -17.49
N ILE A 111 -65.60 -63.39 -18.68
CA ILE A 111 -65.14 -62.34 -19.59
C ILE A 111 -65.32 -60.95 -18.97
N GLU A 112 -66.45 -60.70 -18.31
CA GLU A 112 -66.70 -59.44 -17.61
C GLU A 112 -65.73 -59.23 -16.44
N ARG A 113 -65.47 -60.29 -15.66
CA ARG A 113 -64.47 -60.26 -14.59
C ARG A 113 -63.07 -59.96 -15.13
N ILE A 114 -62.64 -60.64 -16.21
CA ILE A 114 -61.35 -60.40 -16.85
C ILE A 114 -61.24 -58.96 -17.35
N LYS A 115 -62.30 -58.41 -17.96
CA LYS A 115 -62.33 -57.00 -18.39
C LYS A 115 -62.21 -56.04 -17.21
N TYR A 116 -62.89 -56.32 -16.11
CA TYR A 116 -62.79 -55.52 -14.89
C TYR A 116 -61.36 -55.55 -14.33
N GLU A 117 -60.78 -56.74 -14.17
CA GLU A 117 -59.39 -56.92 -13.71
C GLU A 117 -58.39 -56.23 -14.66
N GLN A 118 -58.60 -56.33 -15.97
CA GLN A 118 -57.78 -55.64 -16.97
C GLN A 118 -57.86 -54.11 -16.82
N ASN A 119 -59.05 -53.56 -16.57
CA ASN A 119 -59.22 -52.12 -16.36
C ASN A 119 -58.56 -51.63 -15.07
N GLU A 120 -58.71 -52.37 -13.97
CA GLU A 120 -58.05 -52.08 -12.69
C GLU A 120 -56.52 -52.14 -12.82
N LEU A 121 -55.99 -53.15 -13.51
CA LEU A 121 -54.56 -53.26 -13.81
C LEU A 121 -54.09 -52.09 -14.68
N GLN A 122 -54.85 -51.70 -15.70
CA GLN A 122 -54.51 -50.55 -16.54
C GLN A 122 -54.50 -49.24 -15.75
N GLN A 123 -55.45 -49.04 -14.84
CA GLN A 123 -55.46 -47.88 -13.95
C GLN A 123 -54.24 -47.88 -13.02
N THR A 124 -53.88 -49.05 -12.47
CA THR A 124 -52.71 -49.22 -11.61
C THR A 124 -51.41 -48.90 -12.37
N ILE A 125 -51.27 -49.40 -13.61
CA ILE A 125 -50.15 -49.09 -14.50
C ILE A 125 -50.06 -47.58 -14.75
N ASN A 126 -51.19 -46.94 -15.07
CA ASN A 126 -51.21 -45.49 -15.34
C ASN A 126 -50.80 -44.69 -14.09
N ASN A 127 -51.26 -45.08 -12.91
CA ASN A 127 -50.90 -44.44 -11.64
C ASN A 127 -49.40 -44.57 -11.34
N HIS A 128 -48.84 -45.79 -11.45
CA HIS A 128 -47.41 -46.01 -11.22
C HIS A 128 -46.53 -45.33 -12.27
N THR A 129 -46.97 -45.29 -13.53
CA THR A 129 -46.26 -44.55 -14.59
C THR A 129 -46.18 -43.06 -14.25
N LYS A 130 -47.29 -42.47 -13.81
CA LYS A 130 -47.31 -41.08 -13.37
C LYS A 130 -46.40 -40.83 -12.16
N GLN A 131 -46.46 -41.68 -11.15
CA GLN A 131 -45.61 -41.56 -9.97
C GLN A 131 -44.12 -41.65 -10.33
N LEU A 132 -43.77 -42.57 -11.22
CA LEU A 132 -42.40 -42.73 -11.70
C LEU A 132 -41.91 -41.51 -12.49
N ASP A 133 -42.76 -40.88 -13.29
CA ASP A 133 -42.42 -39.62 -13.98
C ASP A 133 -42.24 -38.46 -12.99
N ASP A 134 -43.05 -38.39 -11.94
CA ASP A 134 -42.93 -37.38 -10.88
C ASP A 134 -41.65 -37.58 -10.06
N ASP A 135 -41.32 -38.82 -9.69
CA ASP A 135 -40.07 -39.19 -9.00
C ASP A 135 -38.83 -38.88 -9.85
N ARG A 136 -38.89 -39.14 -11.17
CA ARG A 136 -37.81 -38.77 -12.11
C ARG A 136 -37.59 -37.27 -12.17
N LYS A 137 -38.67 -36.47 -12.25
CA LYS A 137 -38.57 -35.00 -12.22
C LYS A 137 -37.99 -34.52 -10.89
N HIS A 138 -38.41 -35.12 -9.78
CA HIS A 138 -37.88 -34.80 -8.46
C HIS A 138 -36.39 -35.10 -8.37
N LEU A 139 -35.95 -36.29 -8.80
CA LEU A 139 -34.54 -36.67 -8.84
C LEU A 139 -33.72 -35.71 -9.69
N TRP A 140 -34.19 -35.38 -10.91
CA TRP A 140 -33.53 -34.42 -11.78
C TRP A 140 -33.37 -33.04 -11.13
N ASN A 141 -34.40 -32.56 -10.43
CA ASN A 141 -34.33 -31.28 -9.73
C ASN A 141 -33.32 -31.30 -8.58
N GLU A 142 -33.26 -32.39 -7.82
CA GLU A 142 -32.28 -32.56 -6.74
C GLU A 142 -30.86 -32.71 -7.29
N GLU A 143 -30.64 -33.43 -8.39
CA GLU A 143 -29.36 -33.53 -9.08
C GLU A 143 -28.88 -32.16 -9.60
N LEU A 144 -29.79 -31.37 -10.18
CA LEU A 144 -29.49 -30.01 -10.62
C LEU A 144 -29.12 -29.11 -9.43
N ARG A 145 -29.84 -29.24 -8.31
CA ARG A 145 -29.52 -28.50 -7.08
C ARG A 145 -28.15 -28.90 -6.54
N PHE A 146 -27.86 -30.20 -6.49
CA PHE A 146 -26.58 -30.74 -6.05
C PHE A 146 -25.43 -30.25 -6.94
N ALA A 147 -25.60 -30.27 -8.27
CA ALA A 147 -24.62 -29.76 -9.22
C ALA A 147 -24.31 -28.27 -9.01
N LYS A 148 -25.34 -27.43 -8.84
CA LYS A 148 -25.18 -26.00 -8.55
C LYS A 148 -24.44 -25.73 -7.23
N ILE A 149 -24.78 -26.48 -6.18
CA ILE A 149 -24.10 -26.35 -4.88
C ILE A 149 -22.63 -26.78 -5.02
N ARG A 150 -22.36 -27.89 -5.71
CA ARG A 150 -21.00 -28.36 -5.98
C ARG A 150 -20.17 -27.31 -6.73
N GLU A 151 -20.70 -26.76 -7.82
CA GLU A 151 -20.01 -25.70 -8.58
C GLU A 151 -19.70 -24.47 -7.71
N SER A 152 -20.64 -24.06 -6.84
CA SER A 152 -20.43 -22.96 -5.90
C SER A 152 -19.31 -23.25 -4.89
N ILE A 153 -19.27 -24.47 -4.33
CA ILE A 153 -18.21 -24.89 -3.42
C ILE A 153 -16.85 -24.94 -4.14
N GLU A 154 -16.80 -25.49 -5.35
CA GLU A 154 -15.57 -25.55 -6.17
C GLU A 154 -15.05 -24.15 -6.50
N ALA A 155 -15.93 -23.20 -6.84
CA ALA A 155 -15.56 -21.81 -7.08
C ALA A 155 -14.96 -21.14 -5.82
N GLN A 156 -15.58 -21.35 -4.66
CA GLN A 156 -15.05 -20.85 -3.38
C GLN A 156 -13.71 -21.50 -3.04
N LEU A 157 -13.55 -22.78 -3.33
CA LEU A 157 -12.30 -23.53 -3.10
C LEU A 157 -11.15 -23.00 -3.96
N ILE A 158 -11.42 -22.68 -5.23
CA ILE A 158 -10.43 -22.07 -6.14
C ILE A 158 -9.97 -20.72 -5.61
N GLU A 159 -10.90 -19.84 -5.19
CA GLU A 159 -10.54 -18.53 -4.63
C GLU A 159 -9.79 -18.66 -3.30
N TYR A 160 -10.20 -19.60 -2.43
CA TYR A 160 -9.46 -19.92 -1.21
C TYR A 160 -8.01 -20.34 -1.52
N HIS A 161 -7.80 -21.29 -2.42
CA HIS A 161 -6.45 -21.75 -2.78
C HIS A 161 -5.62 -20.64 -3.43
N LYS A 162 -6.23 -19.77 -4.23
CA LYS A 162 -5.56 -18.60 -4.83
C LYS A 162 -5.06 -17.63 -3.77
N VAL A 163 -5.91 -17.29 -2.78
CA VAL A 163 -5.51 -16.43 -1.64
C VAL A 163 -4.44 -17.13 -0.80
N ALA A 164 -4.60 -18.41 -0.49
CA ALA A 164 -3.65 -19.17 0.31
C ALA A 164 -2.26 -19.27 -0.36
N ARG A 165 -2.19 -19.44 -1.69
CA ARG A 165 -0.93 -19.37 -2.45
C ARG A 165 -0.32 -17.98 -2.41
N LYS A 166 -1.11 -16.92 -2.57
CA LYS A 166 -0.64 -15.52 -2.47
C LYS A 166 -0.04 -15.23 -1.08
N LEU A 167 -0.64 -15.80 -0.03
CA LEU A 167 -0.15 -15.72 1.35
C LEU A 167 0.99 -16.71 1.66
N LYS A 168 1.47 -17.48 0.68
CA LYS A 168 2.53 -18.50 0.85
C LYS A 168 2.19 -19.54 1.93
N LEU A 169 0.93 -19.98 1.96
CA LEU A 169 0.44 -21.05 2.86
C LEU A 169 0.34 -22.41 2.17
N ILE A 170 0.25 -22.44 0.84
CA ILE A 170 0.20 -23.66 0.03
C ILE A 170 1.33 -23.55 -1.01
N PRO A 171 2.20 -24.57 -1.18
CA PRO A 171 2.18 -25.91 -0.54
C PRO A 171 2.62 -25.90 0.94
N SER A 172 2.54 -27.04 1.64
CA SER A 172 2.90 -27.16 3.07
C SER A 172 4.36 -26.80 3.39
N SER A 173 5.22 -26.77 2.38
CA SER A 173 6.61 -26.32 2.46
C SER A 173 6.77 -24.80 2.27
N ALA A 174 5.67 -24.07 2.09
CA ALA A 174 5.72 -22.63 1.88
C ALA A 174 6.06 -21.90 3.19
N GLU A 175 6.66 -20.71 3.05
CA GLU A 175 7.25 -19.91 4.13
C GLU A 175 6.30 -19.72 5.33
N ASN A 176 5.03 -19.43 5.08
CA ASN A 176 4.04 -19.17 6.13
C ASN A 176 3.26 -20.43 6.54
N ALA A 177 3.50 -21.57 5.87
CA ALA A 177 2.75 -22.79 6.10
C ALA A 177 3.15 -23.50 7.40
N SER A 178 4.39 -23.28 7.89
CA SER A 178 4.94 -23.89 9.11
C SER A 178 4.72 -25.42 9.15
N GLY A 179 4.84 -26.09 8.00
CA GLY A 179 4.65 -27.54 7.86
C GLY A 179 3.19 -28.02 7.85
N HIS A 180 2.20 -27.13 7.92
CA HIS A 180 0.78 -27.49 7.87
C HIS A 180 0.29 -27.53 6.42
N ASN A 181 -0.58 -28.51 6.12
CA ASN A 181 -1.24 -28.57 4.82
C ASN A 181 -2.56 -27.78 4.86
N PHE A 182 -2.55 -26.59 4.27
CA PHE A 182 -3.75 -25.74 4.15
C PHE A 182 -4.58 -26.03 2.89
N GLN A 183 -4.25 -27.06 2.11
CA GLN A 183 -5.05 -27.44 0.96
C GLN A 183 -6.31 -28.20 1.38
N ILE A 184 -7.47 -27.66 1.02
CA ILE A 184 -8.78 -28.32 1.16
C ILE A 184 -9.07 -29.15 -0.11
N GLU A 185 -9.52 -30.38 0.06
CA GLU A 185 -9.96 -31.26 -1.03
C GLU A 185 -11.45 -31.59 -0.89
N PHE A 186 -12.26 -31.15 -1.85
CA PHE A 186 -13.69 -31.36 -1.79
C PHE A 186 -14.06 -32.78 -2.26
N HIS A 187 -14.58 -33.59 -1.33
CA HIS A 187 -15.07 -34.94 -1.59
C HIS A 187 -16.57 -35.00 -1.27
N PRO A 188 -17.47 -34.92 -2.27
CA PRO A 188 -18.92 -34.81 -2.04
C PRO A 188 -19.52 -36.01 -1.30
N ASN A 189 -18.90 -37.19 -1.45
CA ASN A 189 -19.35 -38.45 -0.83
C ASN A 189 -18.64 -38.74 0.50
N SER A 190 -17.86 -37.79 1.03
CA SER A 190 -17.16 -37.98 2.29
C SER A 190 -18.09 -37.75 3.48
N ASP A 191 -17.90 -38.57 4.51
CA ASP A 191 -18.63 -38.42 5.78
C ASP A 191 -18.33 -37.07 6.45
N ALA A 192 -19.24 -36.65 7.33
CA ALA A 192 -19.15 -35.40 8.11
C ALA A 192 -17.84 -35.26 8.92
N THR A 193 -17.11 -36.35 9.13
CA THR A 193 -15.76 -36.42 9.69
C THR A 193 -14.77 -35.47 9.00
N CYS A 194 -14.92 -35.24 7.69
CA CYS A 194 -14.05 -34.36 6.92
C CYS A 194 -14.10 -32.88 7.39
N LEU A 195 -15.27 -32.40 7.83
CA LEU A 195 -15.42 -31.04 8.36
C LEU A 195 -14.70 -30.87 9.71
N THR A 196 -14.75 -31.89 10.55
CA THR A 196 -14.02 -31.90 11.83
C THR A 196 -12.51 -31.92 11.56
N GLN A 197 -12.05 -32.69 10.57
CA GLN A 197 -10.65 -32.69 10.16
C GLN A 197 -10.20 -31.29 9.71
N TYR A 198 -10.92 -30.62 8.82
CA TYR A 198 -10.56 -29.25 8.39
C TYR A 198 -10.55 -28.23 9.53
N ARG A 199 -11.47 -28.34 10.50
CA ARG A 199 -11.43 -27.50 11.70
C ARG A 199 -10.11 -27.68 12.47
N THR A 200 -9.64 -28.91 12.61
CA THR A 200 -8.43 -29.20 13.39
C THR A 200 -7.14 -28.99 12.59
N SER A 201 -7.10 -29.36 11.31
CA SER A 201 -5.88 -29.34 10.49
C SER A 201 -5.64 -28.02 9.77
N ILE A 202 -6.68 -27.21 9.54
CA ILE A 202 -6.60 -25.95 8.78
C ILE A 202 -6.97 -24.77 9.68
N ILE A 203 -8.17 -24.78 10.28
CA ILE A 203 -8.65 -23.60 11.02
C ILE A 203 -7.82 -23.35 12.29
N ALA A 204 -7.58 -24.38 13.10
CA ALA A 204 -6.82 -24.20 14.34
C ALA A 204 -5.37 -23.70 14.09
N PRO A 205 -4.60 -24.23 13.12
CA PRO A 205 -3.29 -23.68 12.78
C PRO A 205 -3.34 -22.28 12.18
N LEU A 206 -4.31 -21.95 11.32
CA LEU A 206 -4.51 -20.59 10.81
C LEU A 206 -4.78 -19.61 11.94
N MET A 207 -5.61 -19.97 12.90
CA MET A 207 -5.94 -19.12 14.04
C MET A 207 -4.71 -18.89 14.94
N LYS A 208 -3.89 -19.91 15.16
CA LYS A 208 -2.60 -19.76 15.86
C LYS A 208 -1.65 -18.83 15.10
N LEU A 209 -1.56 -18.96 13.78
CA LEU A 209 -0.73 -18.10 12.94
C LEU A 209 -1.20 -16.65 12.98
N MET A 210 -2.51 -16.42 12.88
CA MET A 210 -3.13 -15.10 12.96
C MET A 210 -2.83 -14.43 14.31
N ASN A 211 -3.08 -15.13 15.42
CA ASN A 211 -2.80 -14.62 16.77
C ASN A 211 -1.31 -14.31 16.97
N ARG A 212 -0.41 -15.13 16.38
CA ARG A 212 1.04 -14.87 16.42
C ARG A 212 1.39 -13.60 15.68
N ILE A 213 0.89 -13.43 14.45
CA ILE A 213 1.14 -12.23 13.64
C ILE A 213 0.57 -10.98 14.31
N GLU A 214 -0.63 -11.05 14.88
CA GLU A 214 -1.22 -9.96 15.67
C GLU A 214 -0.35 -9.59 16.88
N GLY A 215 0.20 -10.59 17.58
CA GLY A 215 1.17 -10.40 18.66
C GLY A 215 2.46 -9.72 18.18
N GLU A 216 2.99 -10.12 17.03
CA GLU A 216 4.19 -9.52 16.44
C GLU A 216 3.93 -8.06 16.00
N ILE A 217 2.77 -7.78 15.41
CA ILE A 217 2.34 -6.42 15.02
C ILE A 217 2.21 -5.52 16.25
N THR A 218 1.53 -5.99 17.30
CA THR A 218 1.36 -5.20 18.54
C THR A 218 2.69 -4.92 19.22
N ALA A 219 3.59 -5.92 19.28
CA ALA A 219 4.94 -5.73 19.81
C ALA A 219 5.78 -4.74 18.97
N ALA A 220 5.71 -4.81 17.64
CA ALA A 220 6.39 -3.88 16.76
C ALA A 220 5.85 -2.45 16.92
N ASN A 221 4.53 -2.30 17.05
CA ASN A 221 3.89 -1.01 17.27
C ASN A 221 4.29 -0.38 18.62
N ASN A 222 4.36 -1.18 19.68
CA ASN A 222 4.82 -0.70 20.99
C ASN A 222 6.30 -0.25 20.95
N ARG A 223 7.16 -0.98 20.22
CA ARG A 223 8.55 -0.56 19.99
C ARG A 223 8.63 0.74 19.20
N LYS A 224 7.80 0.89 18.18
CA LYS A 224 7.72 2.13 17.38
C LYS A 224 7.38 3.32 18.28
N ILE A 225 6.33 3.22 19.10
CA ILE A 225 5.93 4.28 20.04
C ILE A 225 7.09 4.65 20.97
N SER A 226 7.76 3.66 21.57
CA SER A 226 8.90 3.92 22.45
C SER A 226 10.07 4.63 21.76
N ILE A 227 10.33 4.30 20.49
CA ILE A 227 11.37 4.98 19.70
C ILE A 227 10.93 6.41 19.35
N GLU A 228 9.65 6.61 19.01
CA GLU A 228 9.08 7.94 18.76
C GLU A 228 9.18 8.84 20.00
N ASP A 229 8.88 8.32 21.20
CA ASP A 229 9.04 9.05 22.46
C ASP A 229 10.50 9.44 22.74
N MET A 230 11.45 8.51 22.51
CA MET A 230 12.89 8.81 22.65
C MET A 230 13.35 9.85 21.63
N PHE A 231 12.85 9.77 20.40
CA PHE A 231 13.16 10.73 19.34
C PHE A 231 12.65 12.13 19.70
N GLU A 232 11.44 12.24 20.25
CA GLU A 232 10.89 13.51 20.74
C GLU A 232 11.74 14.10 21.88
N GLN A 233 12.16 13.28 22.85
CA GLN A 233 13.07 13.71 23.93
C GLN A 233 14.43 14.19 23.41
N VAL A 234 15.02 13.50 22.42
CA VAL A 234 16.29 13.96 21.84
C VAL A 234 16.09 15.28 21.09
N ASN A 235 14.97 15.47 20.40
CA ASN A 235 14.68 16.72 19.71
C ASN A 235 14.50 17.90 20.67
N THR A 236 13.85 17.70 21.82
CA THR A 236 13.75 18.77 22.84
C THR A 236 15.14 19.12 23.39
N MET A 237 15.98 18.13 23.72
CA MET A 237 17.36 18.37 24.13
C MET A 237 18.20 19.08 23.07
N VAL A 238 18.03 18.73 21.78
CA VAL A 238 18.71 19.42 20.67
C VAL A 238 18.24 20.87 20.56
N ALA A 239 16.94 21.14 20.75
CA ALA A 239 16.41 22.50 20.75
C ALA A 239 16.99 23.33 21.91
N GLU A 240 17.07 22.76 23.10
CA GLU A 240 17.73 23.37 24.27
C GLU A 240 19.20 23.66 23.98
N LYS A 241 19.96 22.69 23.46
CA LYS A 241 21.38 22.91 23.12
C LYS A 241 21.59 23.93 22.01
N ARG A 242 20.70 24.01 21.04
CA ARG A 242 20.72 25.09 20.03
C ARG A 242 20.49 26.46 20.68
N HIS A 243 19.61 26.54 21.68
CA HIS A 243 19.40 27.76 22.44
C HIS A 243 20.65 28.15 23.25
N ASP A 244 21.27 27.20 23.97
CA ASP A 244 22.52 27.41 24.71
C ASP A 244 23.63 27.93 23.79
N VAL A 245 23.82 27.30 22.63
CA VAL A 245 24.83 27.72 21.64
C VAL A 245 24.56 29.14 21.15
N LYS A 246 23.29 29.49 20.92
CA LYS A 246 22.92 30.85 20.49
C LYS A 246 23.28 31.88 21.56
N LEU A 247 22.96 31.60 22.83
CA LEU A 247 23.30 32.49 23.95
C LEU A 247 24.81 32.69 24.09
N LEU A 248 25.59 31.60 24.03
CA LEU A 248 27.05 31.68 24.10
C LEU A 248 27.64 32.42 22.90
N THR A 249 27.09 32.24 21.70
CA THR A 249 27.52 32.97 20.50
C THR A 249 27.28 34.47 20.67
N ASP A 250 26.10 34.86 21.16
CA ASP A 250 25.74 36.26 21.42
C ASP A 250 26.65 36.87 22.52
N GLU A 251 27.06 36.09 23.53
CA GLU A 251 27.98 36.53 24.58
C GLU A 251 29.42 36.69 24.06
N CYS A 252 29.93 35.72 23.29
CA CYS A 252 31.23 35.83 22.63
C CYS A 252 31.28 37.07 21.73
N GLN A 253 30.23 37.34 20.95
CA GLN A 253 30.17 38.51 20.09
C GLN A 253 30.28 39.81 20.91
N LYS A 254 29.56 39.93 22.04
CA LYS A 254 29.66 41.10 22.93
C LYS A 254 31.06 41.28 23.51
N LEU A 255 31.71 40.18 23.92
CA LEU A 255 33.08 40.22 24.44
C LEU A 255 34.07 40.66 23.36
N GLU A 256 33.90 40.20 22.13
CA GLU A 256 34.70 40.60 20.97
C GLU A 256 34.55 42.10 20.69
N GLU A 257 33.30 42.61 20.69
CA GLU A 257 33.00 44.05 20.56
C GLU A 257 33.67 44.88 21.67
N MET A 258 33.61 44.44 22.94
CA MET A 258 34.28 45.12 24.04
C MET A 258 35.81 45.07 23.95
N TYR A 259 36.36 43.94 23.52
CA TYR A 259 37.81 43.80 23.34
C TYR A 259 38.31 44.72 22.22
N GLN A 260 37.58 44.78 21.11
CA GLN A 260 37.89 45.66 19.98
C GLN A 260 37.86 47.13 20.44
N GLN A 261 36.81 47.55 21.15
CA GLN A 261 36.72 48.91 21.70
C GLN A 261 37.90 49.24 22.61
N ARG A 262 38.27 48.32 23.53
CA ARG A 262 39.39 48.55 24.46
C ARG A 262 40.74 48.61 23.75
N THR A 263 40.90 47.86 22.67
CA THR A 263 42.09 47.90 21.83
C THR A 263 42.20 49.26 21.14
N GLU A 264 41.11 49.76 20.56
CA GLU A 264 41.04 51.09 19.96
C GLU A 264 41.34 52.21 20.98
N GLU A 265 40.73 52.16 22.17
CA GLU A 265 41.00 53.10 23.26
C GLU A 265 42.48 53.08 23.68
N SER A 266 43.08 51.89 23.84
CA SER A 266 44.49 51.75 24.19
C SER A 266 45.41 52.29 23.09
N GLU A 267 45.09 52.07 21.81
CA GLU A 267 45.85 52.61 20.69
C GLU A 267 45.77 54.15 20.64
N GLU A 268 44.60 54.72 20.92
CA GLU A 268 44.42 56.17 21.04
C GLU A 268 45.23 56.78 22.19
N GLU A 269 45.20 56.15 23.36
CA GLU A 269 46.02 56.57 24.51
C GLU A 269 47.52 56.46 24.19
N GLN A 270 47.95 55.37 23.55
CA GLN A 270 49.34 55.17 23.16
C GLN A 270 49.80 56.25 22.15
N LYS A 271 48.93 56.64 21.20
CA LYS A 271 49.17 57.78 20.30
C LYS A 271 49.31 59.09 21.07
N LYS A 272 48.45 59.36 22.06
CA LYS A 272 48.53 60.55 22.91
C LYS A 272 49.85 60.60 23.69
N PHE A 273 50.23 59.49 24.33
CA PHE A 273 51.50 59.40 25.06
C PHE A 273 52.71 59.54 24.13
N ALA A 274 52.67 58.99 22.91
CA ALA A 274 53.74 59.16 21.94
C ALA A 274 53.93 60.64 21.54
N LEU A 275 52.83 61.38 21.31
CA LEU A 275 52.87 62.82 21.03
C LEU A 275 53.41 63.63 22.22
N GLU A 276 52.97 63.29 23.44
CA GLU A 276 53.45 63.94 24.66
C GLU A 276 54.96 63.68 24.87
N MET A 277 55.40 62.44 24.69
CA MET A 277 56.82 62.07 24.76
C MET A 277 57.65 62.81 23.72
N GLU A 278 57.16 62.94 22.47
CA GLU A 278 57.85 63.72 21.44
C GLU A 278 57.97 65.21 21.82
N SER A 279 56.91 65.79 22.41
CA SER A 279 56.91 67.16 22.92
C SER A 279 57.88 67.35 24.09
N LEU A 280 57.87 66.44 25.07
CA LEU A 280 58.78 66.46 26.21
C LEU A 280 60.23 66.28 25.77
N GLU A 281 60.48 65.41 24.80
CA GLU A 281 61.81 65.20 24.22
C GLU A 281 62.32 66.46 23.51
N LYS A 282 61.46 67.16 22.73
CA LYS A 282 61.80 68.48 22.18
C LYS A 282 62.13 69.49 23.28
N HIS A 283 61.34 69.52 24.36
CA HIS A 283 61.59 70.42 25.49
C HIS A 283 62.92 70.11 26.19
N ARG A 284 63.22 68.82 26.41
CA ARG A 284 64.49 68.34 26.96
C ARG A 284 65.66 68.79 26.09
N GLN A 285 65.57 68.63 24.76
CA GLN A 285 66.62 69.06 23.83
C GLN A 285 66.86 70.58 23.88
N ILE A 286 65.79 71.39 23.96
CA ILE A 286 65.92 72.85 24.13
C ILE A 286 66.64 73.17 25.44
N LEU A 287 66.23 72.57 26.56
CA LEU A 287 66.88 72.75 27.86
C LEU A 287 68.34 72.32 27.85
N GLU A 288 68.68 71.18 27.27
CA GLU A 288 70.05 70.69 27.14
C GLU A 288 70.92 71.63 26.30
N SER A 289 70.39 72.14 25.18
CA SER A 289 71.09 73.14 24.37
C SER A 289 71.30 74.46 25.13
N GLY A 290 70.31 74.90 25.90
CA GLY A 290 70.42 76.09 26.75
C GLY A 290 71.41 75.92 27.91
N LEU A 291 71.42 74.76 28.57
CA LEU A 291 72.40 74.43 29.60
C LEU A 291 73.81 74.34 29.02
N SER A 292 74.00 73.74 27.84
CA SER A 292 75.30 73.69 27.17
C SER A 292 75.80 75.10 26.82
N THR A 293 74.92 75.95 26.28
CA THR A 293 75.27 77.34 25.94
C THR A 293 75.61 78.15 27.19
N GLY A 294 74.81 78.03 28.26
CA GLY A 294 75.08 78.70 29.54
C GLY A 294 76.35 78.17 30.23
N LEU A 295 76.64 76.88 30.10
CA LEU A 295 77.89 76.29 30.57
C LEU A 295 79.09 76.85 29.80
N GLU A 296 78.99 76.96 28.47
CA GLU A 296 80.03 77.58 27.62
C GLU A 296 80.25 79.06 27.97
N GLU A 297 79.17 79.83 28.18
CA GLU A 297 79.24 81.24 28.59
C GLU A 297 79.88 81.42 29.98
N THR A 298 79.46 80.61 30.97
CA THR A 298 80.03 80.66 32.32
C THR A 298 81.49 80.20 32.34
N GLN A 299 81.86 79.22 31.52
CA GLN A 299 83.24 78.78 31.36
C GLN A 299 84.10 79.85 30.69
N LYS A 300 83.57 80.56 29.69
CA LYS A 300 84.24 81.69 29.03
C LYS A 300 84.46 82.86 30.00
N THR A 301 83.43 83.27 30.73
CA THR A 301 83.54 84.35 31.74
C THR A 301 84.47 83.99 32.89
N LEU A 302 84.50 82.73 33.32
CA LEU A 302 85.49 82.23 34.27
C LEU A 302 86.91 82.38 33.71
N GLN A 303 87.12 82.01 32.45
CA GLN A 303 88.42 82.13 31.78
C GLN A 303 88.86 83.60 31.65
N GLU A 304 87.94 84.50 31.32
CA GLU A 304 88.18 85.95 31.30
C GLU A 304 88.54 86.50 32.69
N ALA A 305 87.81 86.09 33.73
CA ALA A 305 88.10 86.48 35.11
C ALA A 305 89.46 85.95 35.59
N GLN A 306 89.83 84.72 35.22
CA GLN A 306 91.14 84.15 35.52
C GLN A 306 92.27 84.93 34.86
N GLN A 307 92.11 85.37 33.61
CA GLN A 307 93.10 86.22 32.92
C GLN A 307 93.28 87.58 33.61
N GLN A 308 92.19 88.20 34.07
CA GLN A 308 92.25 89.45 34.83
C GLN A 308 92.99 89.28 36.17
N LEU A 309 92.74 88.18 36.88
CA LEU A 309 93.39 87.88 38.14
C LEU A 309 94.91 87.69 37.95
N GLN A 310 95.31 87.04 36.86
CA GLN A 310 96.71 86.85 36.50
C GLN A 310 97.42 88.17 36.15
N LEU A 311 96.71 89.12 35.54
CA LEU A 311 97.23 90.46 35.24
C LEU A 311 97.47 91.27 36.52
N VAL A 312 96.53 91.22 37.48
CA VAL A 312 96.66 91.92 38.78
C VAL A 312 97.82 91.36 39.59
N ASP A 313 98.03 90.04 39.59
CA ASP A 313 99.14 89.40 40.29
C ASP A 313 100.52 89.84 39.75
N GLN A 314 100.66 89.96 38.43
CA GLN A 314 101.88 90.49 37.79
C GLN A 314 102.15 91.95 38.17
N GLN A 315 101.11 92.80 38.18
CA GLN A 315 101.27 94.21 38.58
C GLN A 315 101.65 94.36 40.06
N THR A 316 101.10 93.51 40.93
CA THR A 316 101.35 93.56 42.38
C THR A 316 102.78 93.12 42.72
N THR A 317 103.28 92.10 42.02
CA THR A 317 104.68 91.63 42.16
C THR A 317 105.70 92.66 41.64
N ASP A 318 105.41 93.38 40.56
CA ASP A 318 106.26 94.46 40.06
C ASP A 318 106.38 95.64 41.03
N VAL A 319 105.25 96.07 41.63
CA VAL A 319 105.24 97.15 42.64
C VAL A 319 106.00 96.72 43.90
N GLY A 320 105.81 95.47 44.36
CA GLY A 320 106.53 94.93 45.51
C GLY A 320 108.05 94.94 45.31
N ARG A 321 108.51 94.55 44.12
CA ARG A 321 109.94 94.59 43.76
C ARG A 321 110.51 96.01 43.77
N HIS A 322 109.72 96.98 43.32
CA HIS A 322 110.15 98.38 43.24
C HIS A 322 110.27 99.04 44.63
N LEU A 323 109.40 98.67 45.57
CA LEU A 323 109.47 99.12 46.97
C LEU A 323 110.67 98.52 47.71
N TRP A 324 110.93 97.22 47.51
CA TRP A 324 112.06 96.53 48.15
C TRP A 324 113.41 97.16 47.77
N ASN A 325 113.60 97.49 46.48
CA ASN A 325 114.82 98.15 46.00
C ASN A 325 115.04 99.56 46.60
N LYS A 326 113.97 100.32 46.87
CA LYS A 326 114.09 101.63 47.54
C LYS A 326 114.48 101.50 48.99
N LEU A 327 113.92 100.52 49.71
CA LEU A 327 114.22 100.28 51.12
C LEU A 327 115.70 99.95 51.31
N ASN A 328 116.25 99.06 50.49
CA ASN A 328 117.65 98.62 50.61
C ASN A 328 118.66 99.78 50.47
N ARG A 329 118.41 100.72 49.55
CA ARG A 329 119.27 101.91 49.37
C ARG A 329 119.32 102.82 50.60
N VAL A 330 118.21 102.93 51.33
CA VAL A 330 118.16 103.73 52.56
C VAL A 330 118.93 103.05 53.68
N THR A 331 118.82 101.72 53.80
CA THR A 331 119.54 100.94 54.80
C THR A 331 121.06 101.01 54.61
N GLU A 332 121.52 100.98 53.36
CA GLU A 332 122.94 101.10 53.00
C GLU A 332 123.52 102.48 53.33
N ALA A 333 122.76 103.54 53.09
CA ALA A 333 123.15 104.91 53.44
C ALA A 333 123.28 105.11 54.96
N ILE A 334 122.39 104.50 55.75
CA ILE A 334 122.44 104.54 57.22
C ILE A 334 123.67 103.81 57.75
N ALA A 335 124.01 102.63 57.18
CA ALA A 335 125.17 101.84 57.59
C ALA A 335 126.50 102.59 57.39
N ILE A 336 126.67 103.27 56.25
CA ILE A 336 127.87 104.07 55.96
C ILE A 336 127.99 105.25 56.94
N HIS A 337 126.87 105.88 57.28
CA HIS A 337 126.87 107.04 58.18
C HIS A 337 127.23 106.67 59.62
N LEU A 338 126.75 105.51 60.11
CA LEU A 338 127.10 104.97 61.43
C LEU A 338 128.59 104.63 61.54
N GLN A 339 129.15 103.99 60.51
CA GLN A 339 130.57 103.61 60.47
C GLN A 339 131.52 104.83 60.47
N THR A 340 131.05 105.96 59.93
CA THR A 340 131.80 107.23 59.94
C THR A 340 131.82 107.88 61.33
N ILE A 341 130.71 107.75 62.09
CA ILE A 341 130.59 108.29 63.45
C ILE A 341 131.42 107.46 64.44
N GLU A 342 131.40 106.13 64.33
CA GLU A 342 132.24 105.25 65.14
C GLU A 342 133.72 105.61 65.02
N LYS A 343 134.21 105.78 63.79
CA LYS A 343 135.60 106.12 63.53
C LYS A 343 136.00 107.50 64.10
N TYR A 344 135.09 108.46 64.11
CA TYR A 344 135.33 109.79 64.69
C TYR A 344 135.44 109.75 66.22
N LEU A 345 134.65 108.90 66.88
CA LEU A 345 134.69 108.74 68.33
C LEU A 345 135.96 108.03 68.80
N ASP A 346 136.44 107.04 68.05
CA ASP A 346 137.69 106.33 68.36
C ASP A 346 138.91 107.26 68.26
N ASP A 347 138.97 108.12 67.23
CA ASP A 347 140.07 109.08 67.04
C ASP A 347 140.13 110.16 68.15
N GLN A 348 138.98 110.57 68.69
CA GLN A 348 138.93 111.52 69.81
C GLN A 348 139.39 110.89 71.14
N ASN A 349 139.01 109.64 71.38
CA ASN A 349 139.44 108.91 72.58
C ASN A 349 140.95 108.64 72.58
N ALA A 350 141.53 108.30 71.43
CA ALA A 350 142.98 108.12 71.29
C ALA A 350 143.76 109.42 71.54
N LYS A 351 143.18 110.59 71.20
CA LYS A 351 143.80 111.90 71.42
C LYS A 351 143.79 112.31 72.89
N ALA A 352 142.67 112.10 73.59
CA ALA A 352 142.55 112.39 75.02
C ALA A 352 143.48 111.51 75.90
N ALA A 353 143.73 110.26 75.50
CA ALA A 353 144.66 109.37 76.19
C ALA A 353 146.14 109.81 76.05
N LYS A 354 146.49 110.45 74.93
CA LYS A 354 147.86 110.88 74.62
C LYS A 354 148.25 112.17 75.36
N ASP A 355 147.32 113.11 75.49
CA ASP A 355 147.53 114.38 76.21
C ASP A 355 147.68 114.17 77.72
N LEU A 356 147.14 113.06 78.27
CA LEU A 356 147.23 112.72 79.71
C LEU A 356 148.58 112.09 80.09
N GLU A 357 149.28 111.44 79.16
CA GLU A 357 150.64 110.88 79.34
C GLU A 357 151.76 111.92 79.15
N GLU A 358 151.47 113.05 78.48
CA GLU A 358 152.44 114.12 78.22
C GLU A 358 152.59 115.09 79.41
N VAL A 359 151.54 115.28 80.22
CA VAL A 359 151.59 116.10 81.46
C VAL A 359 152.39 115.42 82.58
N GLN A 360 152.63 114.10 82.49
CA GLN A 360 153.42 113.35 83.47
C GLN A 360 154.94 113.42 83.27
N ARG A 361 155.44 114.11 82.23
CA ARG A 361 156.87 114.07 81.85
C ARG A 361 157.63 115.40 81.84
N ASP A 362 157.05 116.50 82.33
CA ASP A 362 157.73 117.81 82.34
C ASP A 362 158.03 118.39 83.75
N ASP A 363 159.24 118.95 83.87
CA ASP A 363 160.08 119.01 85.06
C ASP A 363 159.92 120.33 85.86
N VAL A 364 158.68 120.71 86.23
CA VAL A 364 158.35 122.04 86.82
C VAL A 364 157.89 122.02 88.30
N TRP A 365 157.76 120.87 88.98
CA TRP A 365 157.27 120.84 90.39
C TRP A 365 158.27 120.35 91.44
N ARG A 366 159.56 120.29 91.08
CA ARG A 366 160.68 120.13 92.05
C ARG A 366 160.82 121.38 92.94
N ASP A 367 160.53 122.57 92.39
CA ASP A 367 160.59 123.85 93.10
C ASP A 367 159.50 124.00 94.18
N PHE A 368 158.36 123.31 94.05
CA PHE A 368 157.32 123.28 95.08
C PHE A 368 157.61 122.29 96.21
N ARG A 369 158.47 121.29 95.97
CA ARG A 369 158.90 120.35 97.01
C ARG A 369 159.92 120.99 97.97
N GLU A 370 160.80 121.86 97.46
CA GLU A 370 161.75 122.63 98.28
C GLU A 370 161.11 123.88 98.95
N MET A 371 160.08 124.50 98.37
CA MET A 371 159.35 125.62 99.00
C MET A 371 158.50 125.20 100.22
N ALA A 372 157.88 124.01 100.23
CA ALA A 372 157.08 123.58 101.37
C ALA A 372 157.94 123.15 102.58
N GLU A 373 159.11 122.54 102.36
CA GLU A 373 160.05 122.24 103.45
C GLU A 373 160.69 123.49 104.05
N LYS A 374 160.92 124.54 103.24
CA LYS A 374 161.29 125.88 103.76
C LYS A 374 160.20 126.49 104.65
N TYR A 375 158.91 126.36 104.28
CA TYR A 375 157.80 126.84 105.13
C TYR A 375 157.62 126.05 106.44
N LYS A 376 158.04 124.78 106.45
CA LYS A 376 158.03 123.94 107.66
C LYS A 376 159.17 124.29 108.63
N LYS A 377 160.33 124.73 108.11
CA LYS A 377 161.50 125.09 108.92
C LYS A 377 161.48 126.54 109.42
N VAL A 378 160.90 127.47 108.66
CA VAL A 378 160.81 128.91 109.02
C VAL A 378 159.69 129.24 110.01
N MET A 379 158.64 128.43 110.20
CA MET A 379 157.68 128.63 111.31
C MET A 379 158.09 127.95 112.63
N GLN A 380 159.03 126.98 112.59
CA GLN A 380 159.60 126.38 113.81
C GLN A 380 160.80 127.17 114.38
N GLU A 381 161.39 128.09 113.61
CA GLU A 381 162.48 128.98 114.06
C GLU A 381 162.07 130.47 114.13
N SER A 382 160.74 130.76 114.09
CA SER A 382 160.10 132.05 114.44
C SER A 382 159.07 131.85 115.59
N LEU A 383 159.41 131.77 116.88
CA LEU A 383 160.51 132.42 117.61
C LEU A 383 160.41 133.94 117.44
N HIS A 384 159.83 134.63 118.42
CA HIS A 384 160.59 135.07 119.60
C HIS A 384 161.79 135.95 119.23
N LEU A 385 161.53 137.14 118.70
CA LEU A 385 162.26 138.38 119.01
C LEU A 385 161.42 139.59 118.54
N GLU A 386 161.28 140.59 119.42
CA GLU A 386 160.44 141.83 119.40
C GLU A 386 159.00 141.67 119.97
N GLU A 387 158.56 142.19 121.14
CA GLU A 387 159.13 143.07 122.18
C GLU A 387 160.05 144.22 121.71
N LYS A 388 159.46 145.24 121.07
CA LYS A 388 159.51 146.63 121.57
C LYS A 388 158.50 147.53 120.87
#